data_AF-A0A6L9ZKK5-F1
#
_entry.id   AF-A0A6L9ZKK5-F1
#
_cell.length_a   1.000
_cell.length_b   1.000
_cell.length_c   1.000
_cell.angle_alpha   90.00
_cell.angle_beta   90.00
_cell.angle_gamma   90.00
#
_symmetry.space_group_name_H-M   'P 1'
#
loop_
_entity.id
_entity.type
_entity.pdbx_description
1 polymer ?
#
loop_
_entity_poly.entity_id
_entity_poly.type
_entity_poly.pdbx_seq_one_letter_code
_entity_poly.pdbx_strand_id
1 'polypeptide(L)'
;IWAIAQGFELIQTGQCQRVIAGAVEAPITPLTLAGFTKMGALAKTGAYPFDKQRQGLVLAEGGSVLVLESEDLARSRAAPIYGKLLGFGLTSDAYHVSKPNRDQQSAIAAVKQCLDRSHLFATDIDYIHTHGTATQLNDQNEAELIQQIFPQRVAISSTKGATGHTLGASGAIGTAFSLMALKHQVLPPCIGLREPEWDLNFVTIARQCQVRQALCFSFGFGGQNAVTALGISSNCRH
;
A
#
# COMPACT_ATOMS: atom_id res chain seq x y z
N ILE A 1 -6.28 -2.64 -4.07
CA ILE A 1 -5.36 -2.63 -5.24
C ILE A 1 -5.94 -3.44 -6.41
N TRP A 2 -6.35 -4.69 -6.24
CA TRP A 2 -6.92 -5.50 -7.34
C TRP A 2 -8.00 -4.77 -8.16
N ALA A 3 -9.03 -4.19 -7.53
CA ALA A 3 -10.09 -3.46 -8.25
C ALA A 3 -9.57 -2.25 -9.04
N ILE A 4 -8.55 -1.56 -8.51
CA ILE A 4 -7.89 -0.43 -9.17
C ILE A 4 -7.09 -0.91 -10.37
N ALA A 5 -6.37 -2.03 -10.25
CA ALA A 5 -5.65 -2.66 -11.35
C ALA A 5 -6.60 -3.09 -12.49
N GLN A 6 -7.74 -3.68 -12.17
CA GLN A 6 -8.76 -4.00 -13.19
C GLN A 6 -9.28 -2.74 -13.90
N GLY A 7 -9.54 -1.66 -13.15
CA GLY A 7 -9.96 -0.40 -13.74
C GLY A 7 -8.90 0.22 -14.66
N PHE A 8 -7.62 0.09 -14.28
CA PHE A 8 -6.49 0.46 -15.13
C PHE A 8 -6.47 -0.35 -16.44
N GLU A 9 -6.61 -1.67 -16.38
CA GLU A 9 -6.63 -2.54 -17.57
C GLU A 9 -7.79 -2.20 -18.52
N LEU A 10 -8.99 -1.95 -17.98
CA LEU A 10 -10.16 -1.59 -18.80
C LEU A 10 -9.93 -0.30 -19.60
N ILE A 11 -9.22 0.67 -19.01
CA ILE A 11 -8.85 1.91 -19.69
C ILE A 11 -7.72 1.67 -20.69
N GLN A 12 -6.66 0.95 -20.27
CA GLN A 12 -5.50 0.69 -21.10
C GLN A 12 -5.86 -0.08 -22.38
N THR A 13 -6.81 -1.02 -22.28
CA THR A 13 -7.30 -1.82 -23.42
C THR A 13 -8.39 -1.13 -24.25
N GLY A 14 -8.80 0.08 -23.87
CA GLY A 14 -9.84 0.85 -24.58
C GLY A 14 -11.27 0.35 -24.37
N GLN A 15 -11.49 -0.62 -23.47
CA GLN A 15 -12.83 -1.14 -23.14
C GLN A 15 -13.68 -0.13 -22.36
N CYS A 16 -13.04 0.74 -21.58
CA CYS A 16 -13.70 1.82 -20.85
C CYS A 16 -12.89 3.11 -21.00
N GLN A 17 -13.58 4.24 -21.05
CA GLN A 17 -12.92 5.56 -21.00
C GLN A 17 -12.69 6.04 -19.57
N ARG A 18 -13.56 5.61 -18.65
CA ARG A 18 -13.57 5.99 -17.23
C ARG A 18 -14.05 4.82 -16.39
N VAL A 19 -13.47 4.64 -15.21
CA VAL A 19 -13.82 3.57 -14.27
C VAL A 19 -13.87 4.12 -12.85
N ILE A 20 -14.90 3.74 -12.09
CA ILE A 20 -14.93 3.93 -10.64
C ILE A 20 -14.39 2.66 -10.00
N ALA A 21 -13.27 2.77 -9.28
CA ALA A 21 -12.61 1.61 -8.66
C ALA A 21 -12.21 1.93 -7.22
N GLY A 22 -12.41 0.97 -6.33
CA GLY A 22 -12.16 1.19 -4.91
C GLY A 22 -12.58 0.00 -4.07
N ALA A 23 -12.64 0.21 -2.77
CA ALA A 23 -13.15 -0.75 -1.81
C ALA A 23 -13.63 -0.03 -0.54
N VAL A 24 -14.62 -0.61 0.11
CA VAL A 24 -15.17 -0.20 1.41
C VAL A 24 -15.22 -1.45 2.28
N GLU A 25 -14.95 -1.30 3.58
CA GLU A 25 -14.97 -2.37 4.56
C GLU A 25 -15.56 -1.84 5.88
N ALA A 26 -16.40 -2.65 6.51
CA ALA A 26 -16.97 -2.39 7.83
C ALA A 26 -17.01 -3.70 8.64
N PRO A 27 -15.83 -4.21 9.06
CA PRO A 27 -15.73 -5.59 9.50
C PRO A 27 -15.87 -5.73 11.01
N ILE A 28 -16.17 -4.65 11.76
CA ILE A 28 -16.21 -4.68 13.22
C ILE A 28 -17.55 -5.29 13.68
N THR A 29 -17.58 -6.61 13.67
CA THR A 29 -18.71 -7.41 14.17
C THR A 29 -18.23 -8.34 15.29
N PRO A 30 -19.13 -8.82 16.18
CA PRO A 30 -18.77 -9.80 17.19
C PRO A 30 -18.07 -11.04 16.62
N LEU A 31 -18.53 -11.52 15.45
CA LEU A 31 -17.96 -12.69 14.78
C LEU A 31 -16.53 -12.42 14.30
N THR A 32 -16.30 -11.29 13.61
CA THR A 32 -14.97 -10.92 13.13
C THR A 32 -14.00 -10.73 14.29
N LEU A 33 -14.41 -10.01 15.33
CA LEU A 33 -13.60 -9.81 16.54
C LEU A 33 -13.24 -11.13 17.21
N ALA A 34 -14.22 -12.03 17.38
CA ALA A 34 -13.97 -13.36 17.94
C ALA A 34 -13.00 -14.18 17.07
N GLY A 35 -13.17 -14.15 15.74
CA GLY A 35 -12.30 -14.84 14.79
C GLY A 35 -10.85 -14.37 14.86
N PHE A 36 -10.60 -13.06 14.73
CA PHE A 36 -9.25 -12.51 14.80
C PHE A 36 -8.62 -12.63 16.20
N THR A 37 -9.44 -12.57 17.27
CA THR A 37 -8.98 -12.88 18.64
C THR A 37 -8.51 -14.32 18.74
N LYS A 38 -9.30 -15.27 18.22
CA LYS A 38 -8.96 -16.70 18.26
C LYS A 38 -7.70 -17.02 17.44
N MET A 39 -7.45 -16.27 16.36
CA MET A 39 -6.22 -16.35 15.57
C MET A 39 -4.99 -15.74 16.28
N GLY A 40 -5.19 -14.97 17.37
CA GLY A 40 -4.11 -14.24 18.04
C GLY A 40 -3.55 -13.08 17.22
N ALA A 41 -4.35 -12.52 16.30
CA ALA A 41 -3.89 -11.50 15.37
C ALA A 41 -4.12 -10.06 15.86
N LEU A 42 -4.99 -9.86 16.86
CA LEU A 42 -5.36 -8.53 17.37
C LEU A 42 -4.35 -8.02 18.40
N ALA A 43 -3.96 -6.75 18.26
CA ALA A 43 -3.22 -6.03 19.29
C ALA A 43 -4.14 -5.63 20.47
N LYS A 44 -3.53 -5.46 21.65
CA LYS A 44 -4.26 -5.06 22.87
C LYS A 44 -4.31 -3.55 23.08
N THR A 45 -3.29 -2.81 22.63
CA THR A 45 -3.13 -1.37 22.93
C THR A 45 -3.21 -0.48 21.71
N GLY A 46 -2.88 -1.00 20.51
CA GLY A 46 -2.85 -0.22 19.28
C GLY A 46 -2.10 -0.96 18.18
N ALA A 47 -2.22 -0.47 16.95
CA ALA A 47 -1.40 -0.93 15.83
C ALA A 47 -0.13 -0.08 15.79
N TYR A 48 1.03 -0.72 15.91
CA TYR A 48 2.34 -0.06 15.84
C TYR A 48 3.19 -0.70 14.74
N PRO A 49 2.93 -0.40 13.45
CA PRO A 49 3.64 -1.04 12.35
C PRO A 49 5.16 -0.86 12.49
N PHE A 50 5.90 -1.96 12.38
CA PHE A 50 7.36 -2.07 12.47
C PHE A 50 7.99 -1.71 13.82
N ASP A 51 7.20 -1.41 14.84
CA ASP A 51 7.72 -1.15 16.19
C ASP A 51 8.12 -2.46 16.87
N LYS A 52 9.20 -2.44 17.66
CA LYS A 52 9.65 -3.60 18.46
C LYS A 52 8.56 -4.14 19.40
N GLN A 53 7.67 -3.28 19.88
CA GLN A 53 6.60 -3.63 20.82
C GLN A 53 5.27 -3.96 20.12
N ARG A 54 5.24 -4.10 18.79
CA ARG A 54 4.02 -4.44 18.06
C ARG A 54 3.47 -5.80 18.47
N GLN A 55 2.14 -5.88 18.61
CA GLN A 55 1.45 -7.10 19.09
C GLN A 55 0.53 -7.71 18.04
N GLY A 56 0.12 -6.94 17.04
CA GLY A 56 -0.89 -7.34 16.07
C GLY A 56 -1.57 -6.14 15.43
N LEU A 57 -2.63 -6.43 14.68
CA LEU A 57 -3.43 -5.41 14.01
C LEU A 57 -4.56 -4.88 14.91
N VAL A 58 -5.09 -3.71 14.58
CA VAL A 58 -6.36 -3.19 15.10
C VAL A 58 -7.33 -3.14 13.94
N LEU A 59 -8.51 -3.76 14.08
CA LEU A 59 -9.54 -3.72 13.04
C LEU A 59 -10.12 -2.31 12.92
N ALA A 60 -10.43 -1.91 11.68
CA ALA A 60 -11.04 -0.63 11.39
C ALA A 60 -12.07 -0.75 10.27
N GLU A 61 -12.87 0.30 10.12
CA GLU A 61 -13.84 0.49 9.06
C GLU A 61 -13.42 1.67 8.19
N GLY A 62 -13.79 1.64 6.92
CA GLY A 62 -13.51 2.73 6.00
C GLY A 62 -13.44 2.27 4.56
N GLY A 63 -13.23 3.23 3.67
CA GLY A 63 -13.13 2.95 2.26
C GLY A 63 -12.48 4.08 1.49
N SER A 64 -12.12 3.76 0.25
CA SER A 64 -11.58 4.71 -0.71
C SER A 64 -12.05 4.31 -2.10
N VAL A 65 -12.54 5.30 -2.84
CA VAL A 65 -13.01 5.15 -4.21
C VAL A 65 -12.32 6.18 -5.08
N LEU A 66 -11.78 5.73 -6.20
CA LEU A 66 -11.06 6.52 -7.18
C LEU A 66 -11.84 6.56 -8.49
N VAL A 67 -11.80 7.70 -9.16
CA VAL A 67 -12.23 7.82 -10.56
C VAL A 67 -10.99 7.75 -11.43
N LEU A 68 -10.89 6.71 -12.23
CA LEU A 68 -9.79 6.44 -13.15
C LEU A 68 -10.22 6.85 -14.55
N GLU A 69 -9.34 7.52 -15.28
CA GLU A 69 -9.54 7.95 -16.66
C GLU A 69 -8.21 7.90 -17.41
N SER A 70 -8.23 7.90 -18.74
CA SER A 70 -7.02 8.17 -19.52
C SER A 70 -6.56 9.61 -19.29
N GLU A 71 -5.24 9.84 -19.36
CA GLU A 71 -4.66 11.17 -19.18
C GLU A 71 -5.21 12.18 -20.21
N ASP A 72 -5.38 11.75 -21.46
CA ASP A 72 -5.92 12.60 -22.54
C ASP A 72 -7.35 13.06 -22.24
N LEU A 73 -8.21 12.16 -21.74
CA LEU A 73 -9.58 12.49 -21.38
C LEU A 73 -9.63 13.42 -20.16
N ALA A 74 -8.82 13.15 -19.14
CA ALA A 74 -8.71 14.02 -17.98
C ALA A 74 -8.23 15.43 -18.38
N ARG A 75 -7.27 15.53 -19.31
CA ARG A 75 -6.74 16.81 -19.82
C ARG A 75 -7.75 17.57 -20.68
N SER A 76 -8.46 16.89 -21.58
CA SER A 76 -9.42 17.56 -22.48
C SER A 76 -10.55 18.26 -21.73
N ARG A 77 -10.91 17.77 -20.54
CA ARG A 77 -11.91 18.37 -19.66
C ARG A 77 -11.33 19.19 -18.48
N ALA A 78 -10.02 19.44 -18.47
CA ALA A 78 -9.31 20.12 -17.38
C ALA A 78 -9.61 19.53 -15.98
N ALA A 79 -9.68 18.21 -15.88
CA ALA A 79 -9.94 17.51 -14.63
C ALA A 79 -8.81 17.72 -13.61
N PRO A 80 -9.11 17.83 -12.30
CA PRO A 80 -8.10 17.73 -11.26
C PRO A 80 -7.45 16.33 -11.27
N ILE A 81 -6.14 16.27 -11.51
CA ILE A 81 -5.38 15.02 -11.49
C ILE A 81 -4.63 14.90 -10.17
N TYR A 82 -4.90 13.85 -9.41
CA TYR A 82 -4.24 13.58 -8.12
C TYR A 82 -2.91 12.83 -8.26
N GLY A 83 -2.72 12.13 -9.38
CA GLY A 83 -1.53 11.36 -9.69
C GLY A 83 -1.81 10.41 -10.87
N LYS A 84 -0.83 9.56 -11.20
CA LYS A 84 -0.92 8.55 -12.24
C LYS A 84 -0.77 7.16 -11.64
N LEU A 85 -1.56 6.21 -12.11
CA LEU A 85 -1.27 4.78 -11.95
C LEU A 85 -0.29 4.41 -13.06
N LEU A 86 0.89 3.90 -12.69
CA LEU A 86 1.94 3.55 -13.66
C LEU A 86 2.00 2.06 -13.95
N GLY A 87 1.62 1.25 -12.97
CA GLY A 87 1.64 -0.20 -13.08
C GLY A 87 1.21 -0.87 -11.78
N PHE A 88 1.18 -2.19 -11.83
CA PHE A 88 0.84 -3.02 -10.70
C PHE A 88 1.45 -4.42 -10.85
N GLY A 89 1.60 -5.12 -9.74
CA GLY A 89 1.93 -6.54 -9.70
C GLY A 89 0.94 -7.26 -8.78
N LEU A 90 0.49 -8.43 -9.21
CA LEU A 90 -0.52 -9.24 -8.51
C LEU A 90 -0.05 -10.69 -8.53
N THR A 91 0.21 -11.25 -7.35
CA THR A 91 0.65 -12.64 -7.20
C THR A 91 -0.09 -13.32 -6.05
N SER A 92 0.11 -14.64 -5.93
CA SER A 92 -0.37 -15.42 -4.80
C SER A 92 0.74 -16.34 -4.31
N ASP A 93 0.87 -16.50 -3.00
CA ASP A 93 1.83 -17.43 -2.39
C ASP A 93 1.45 -18.89 -2.65
N ALA A 94 0.15 -19.19 -2.77
CA ALA A 94 -0.40 -20.55 -2.84
C ALA A 94 0.17 -21.52 -1.76
N TYR A 95 0.51 -20.98 -0.58
CA TYR A 95 1.30 -21.66 0.45
C TYR A 95 0.51 -22.03 1.70
N HIS A 96 -0.20 -21.07 2.31
CA HIS A 96 -0.96 -21.29 3.54
C HIS A 96 -2.21 -20.40 3.56
N VAL A 97 -3.28 -20.87 4.21
CA VAL A 97 -4.58 -20.15 4.29
C VAL A 97 -4.51 -18.76 4.93
N SER A 98 -3.47 -18.48 5.71
CA SER A 98 -3.37 -17.26 6.53
C SER A 98 -1.96 -16.76 6.83
N LYS A 99 -0.92 -17.51 6.42
CA LYS A 99 0.47 -17.15 6.69
C LYS A 99 1.15 -16.85 5.36
N PRO A 100 1.91 -15.75 5.25
CA PRO A 100 2.72 -15.52 4.07
C PRO A 100 3.78 -16.61 3.93
N ASN A 101 4.19 -16.89 2.69
CA ASN A 101 5.35 -17.74 2.42
C ASN A 101 6.62 -17.07 2.98
N ARG A 102 7.43 -17.84 3.73
CA ARG A 102 8.65 -17.35 4.37
C ARG A 102 9.72 -16.91 3.36
N ASP A 103 9.78 -17.55 2.20
CA ASP A 103 10.78 -17.22 1.18
C ASP A 103 10.43 -15.96 0.38
N GLN A 104 9.27 -15.37 0.64
CA GLN A 104 8.80 -14.09 0.08
C GLN A 104 8.79 -14.03 -1.45
N GLN A 105 8.97 -15.16 -2.15
CA GLN A 105 9.17 -15.22 -3.60
C GLN A 105 8.03 -14.56 -4.37
N SER A 106 6.77 -14.84 -4.00
CA SER A 106 5.60 -14.25 -4.64
C SER A 106 5.46 -12.76 -4.34
N ALA A 107 5.77 -12.30 -3.13
CA ALA A 107 5.76 -10.88 -2.78
C ALA A 107 6.85 -10.10 -3.53
N ILE A 108 8.08 -10.64 -3.60
CA ILE A 108 9.17 -10.09 -4.40
C ILE A 108 8.79 -10.07 -5.89
N ALA A 109 8.17 -11.13 -6.39
CA ALA A 109 7.68 -11.19 -7.76
C ALA A 109 6.60 -10.13 -8.03
N ALA A 110 5.70 -9.85 -7.09
CA ALA A 110 4.71 -8.78 -7.23
C ALA A 110 5.37 -7.41 -7.36
N VAL A 111 6.42 -7.13 -6.57
CA VAL A 111 7.18 -5.87 -6.67
C VAL A 111 7.88 -5.78 -8.02
N LYS A 112 8.59 -6.84 -8.44
CA LYS A 112 9.28 -6.88 -9.75
C LYS A 112 8.31 -6.69 -10.92
N GLN A 113 7.21 -7.43 -10.94
CA GLN A 113 6.15 -7.28 -11.95
C GLN A 113 5.61 -5.85 -12.00
N CYS A 114 5.41 -5.23 -10.83
CA CYS A 114 4.95 -3.85 -10.77
C CYS A 114 5.97 -2.90 -11.39
N LEU A 115 7.24 -3.00 -10.98
CA LEU A 115 8.34 -2.20 -11.49
C LEU A 115 8.47 -2.34 -13.01
N ASP A 116 8.51 -3.58 -13.51
CA ASP A 116 8.62 -3.91 -14.94
C ASP A 116 7.44 -3.32 -15.73
N ARG A 117 6.20 -3.52 -15.26
CA ARG A 117 4.98 -2.97 -15.91
C ARG A 117 4.97 -1.45 -15.94
N SER A 118 5.56 -0.81 -14.93
CA SER A 118 5.68 0.65 -14.84
C SER A 118 6.92 1.23 -15.53
N HIS A 119 7.79 0.39 -16.09
CA HIS A 119 9.09 0.80 -16.64
C HIS A 119 9.95 1.59 -15.64
N LEU A 120 9.96 1.16 -14.38
CA LEU A 120 10.72 1.78 -13.29
C LEU A 120 11.77 0.81 -12.75
N PHE A 121 12.88 1.37 -12.27
CA PHE A 121 13.85 0.65 -11.46
C PHE A 121 13.57 0.86 -9.97
N ALA A 122 14.09 -0.03 -9.13
CA ALA A 122 14.02 0.14 -7.67
C ALA A 122 14.64 1.47 -7.22
N THR A 123 15.63 1.99 -7.97
CA THR A 123 16.28 3.28 -7.71
C THR A 123 15.41 4.49 -8.04
N ASP A 124 14.32 4.32 -8.78
CA ASP A 124 13.40 5.42 -9.13
C ASP A 124 12.33 5.65 -8.05
N ILE A 125 12.22 4.76 -7.06
CA ILE A 125 11.18 4.82 -6.03
C ILE A 125 11.63 5.72 -4.88
N ASP A 126 10.87 6.78 -4.64
CA ASP A 126 11.13 7.77 -3.59
C ASP A 126 10.42 7.40 -2.27
N TYR A 127 9.26 6.74 -2.36
CA TYR A 127 8.41 6.41 -1.22
C TYR A 127 7.72 5.04 -1.35
N ILE A 128 7.59 4.31 -0.25
CA ILE A 128 6.77 3.10 -0.15
C ILE A 128 5.75 3.27 0.98
N HIS A 129 4.47 3.28 0.61
CA HIS A 129 3.39 3.05 1.56
C HIS A 129 3.24 1.55 1.79
N THR A 130 3.65 1.09 2.96
CA THR A 130 3.75 -0.34 3.27
C THR A 130 2.41 -0.93 3.68
N HIS A 131 2.30 -2.25 3.61
CA HIS A 131 1.20 -3.00 4.18
C HIS A 131 1.17 -2.86 5.71
N GLY A 132 2.30 -3.06 6.40
CA GLY A 132 2.55 -2.73 7.80
C GLY A 132 1.35 -2.98 8.73
N THR A 133 1.02 -4.25 8.97
CA THR A 133 -0.13 -4.67 9.78
C THR A 133 0.13 -4.65 11.27
N ALA A 134 1.36 -4.33 11.70
CA ALA A 134 1.78 -4.43 13.10
C ALA A 134 1.78 -5.87 13.64
N THR A 135 1.74 -6.88 12.75
CA THR A 135 1.91 -8.29 13.11
C THR A 135 3.39 -8.65 12.97
N GLN A 136 3.86 -9.56 13.82
CA GLN A 136 5.29 -9.90 13.88
C GLN A 136 5.83 -10.39 12.54
N LEU A 137 5.17 -11.40 11.96
CA LEU A 137 5.61 -12.06 10.73
C LEU A 137 5.46 -11.17 9.49
N ASN A 138 4.36 -10.41 9.35
CA ASN A 138 4.16 -9.59 8.16
C ASN A 138 5.16 -8.44 8.10
N ASP A 139 5.30 -7.70 9.21
CA ASP A 139 6.21 -6.54 9.24
C ASP A 139 7.67 -6.99 9.09
N GLN A 140 8.02 -8.17 9.60
CA GLN A 140 9.34 -8.77 9.36
C GLN A 140 9.57 -9.07 7.89
N ASN A 141 8.68 -9.85 7.28
CA ASN A 141 8.80 -10.21 5.86
C ASN A 141 8.83 -8.95 4.98
N GLU A 142 7.99 -7.96 5.28
CA GLU A 142 7.95 -6.73 4.51
C GLU A 142 9.22 -5.89 4.67
N ALA A 143 9.80 -5.81 5.88
CA ALA A 143 11.06 -5.12 6.11
C ALA A 143 12.23 -5.81 5.38
N GLU A 144 12.32 -7.14 5.45
CA GLU A 144 13.34 -7.94 4.75
C GLU A 144 13.24 -7.78 3.23
N LEU A 145 12.03 -7.88 2.68
CA LEU A 145 11.75 -7.63 1.26
C LEU A 145 12.22 -6.24 0.83
N ILE A 146 11.94 -5.21 1.63
CA ILE A 146 12.35 -3.83 1.30
C ILE A 146 13.87 -3.72 1.30
N GLN A 147 14.56 -4.26 2.30
CA GLN A 147 16.03 -4.27 2.36
C GLN A 147 16.66 -5.01 1.17
N GLN A 148 16.02 -6.08 0.69
CA GLN A 148 16.50 -6.87 -0.42
C GLN A 148 16.35 -6.16 -1.78
N ILE A 149 15.23 -5.48 -2.02
CA ILE A 149 14.90 -4.92 -3.34
C ILE A 149 15.37 -3.48 -3.49
N PHE A 150 15.35 -2.69 -2.41
CA PHE A 150 15.60 -1.25 -2.43
C PHE A 150 16.93 -0.95 -1.72
N PRO A 151 18.06 -0.94 -2.43
CA PRO A 151 19.39 -0.77 -1.82
C PRO A 151 19.61 0.65 -1.29
N GLN A 152 18.86 1.63 -1.80
CA GLN A 152 18.81 2.98 -1.25
C GLN A 152 17.79 3.06 -0.12
N ARG A 153 18.05 3.91 0.87
CA ARG A 153 17.14 4.17 2.02
C ARG A 153 15.86 4.90 1.58
N VAL A 154 15.01 4.21 0.82
CA VAL A 154 13.70 4.67 0.37
C VAL A 154 12.83 5.05 1.57
N ALA A 155 12.11 6.15 1.47
CA ALA A 155 11.21 6.57 2.51
C ALA A 155 10.07 5.56 2.67
N ILE A 156 9.74 5.15 3.89
CA ILE A 156 8.63 4.22 4.09
C ILE A 156 7.70 4.65 5.23
N SER A 157 6.41 4.36 5.07
CA SER A 157 5.48 4.39 6.20
C SER A 157 4.23 3.55 5.99
N SER A 158 3.56 3.21 7.09
CA SER A 158 2.21 2.65 7.11
C SER A 158 1.28 3.59 7.87
N THR A 159 0.11 3.84 7.30
CA THR A 159 -0.94 4.67 7.93
C THR A 159 -1.81 3.88 8.92
N LYS A 160 -1.62 2.56 9.04
CA LYS A 160 -2.47 1.69 9.87
C LYS A 160 -2.35 1.97 11.38
N GLY A 161 -1.27 2.60 11.82
CA GLY A 161 -1.19 3.11 13.19
C GLY A 161 -2.18 4.25 13.49
N ALA A 162 -2.58 4.99 12.45
CA ALA A 162 -3.60 6.05 12.55
C ALA A 162 -5.01 5.53 12.25
N THR A 163 -5.13 4.69 11.22
CA THR A 163 -6.42 4.31 10.65
C THR A 163 -6.92 2.94 11.08
N GLY A 164 -6.07 2.13 11.72
CA GLY A 164 -6.29 0.69 11.84
C GLY A 164 -6.28 -0.03 10.48
N HIS A 165 -6.69 -1.30 10.50
CA HIS A 165 -6.67 -2.20 9.36
C HIS A 165 -8.10 -2.49 8.85
N THR A 166 -8.42 -1.93 7.70
CA THR A 166 -9.74 -2.02 7.05
C THR A 166 -9.83 -3.21 6.08
N LEU A 167 -9.18 -4.32 6.40
CA LEU A 167 -9.14 -5.57 5.61
C LEU A 167 -9.11 -5.31 4.09
N GLY A 168 -10.19 -5.63 3.36
CA GLY A 168 -10.28 -5.51 1.90
C GLY A 168 -10.12 -4.08 1.37
N ALA A 169 -10.49 -3.06 2.16
CA ALA A 169 -10.33 -1.66 1.78
C ALA A 169 -8.90 -1.12 1.96
N SER A 170 -8.02 -1.83 2.66
CA SER A 170 -6.69 -1.32 3.05
C SER A 170 -5.85 -0.87 1.87
N GLY A 171 -5.85 -1.64 0.78
CA GLY A 171 -5.07 -1.29 -0.41
C GLY A 171 -5.61 -0.07 -1.15
N ALA A 172 -6.93 0.17 -1.13
CA ALA A 172 -7.53 1.35 -1.76
C ALA A 172 -7.27 2.62 -0.93
N ILE A 173 -7.35 2.51 0.41
CA ILE A 173 -7.02 3.59 1.33
C ILE A 173 -5.53 3.94 1.25
N GLY A 174 -4.64 2.94 1.25
CA GLY A 174 -3.20 3.15 1.06
C GLY A 174 -2.88 3.84 -0.26
N THR A 175 -3.53 3.43 -1.35
CA THR A 175 -3.38 4.10 -2.66
C THR A 175 -3.80 5.57 -2.59
N ALA A 176 -4.91 5.89 -1.91
CA ALA A 176 -5.34 7.28 -1.73
C ALA A 176 -4.34 8.09 -0.90
N PHE A 177 -3.79 7.55 0.19
CA PHE A 177 -2.74 8.21 0.97
C PHE A 177 -1.49 8.47 0.13
N SER A 178 -1.04 7.49 -0.65
CA SER A 178 0.10 7.66 -1.55
C SER A 178 -0.15 8.74 -2.61
N LEU A 179 -1.36 8.79 -3.18
CA LEU A 179 -1.75 9.87 -4.11
C LEU A 179 -1.78 11.24 -3.42
N MET A 180 -2.26 11.34 -2.18
CA MET A 180 -2.19 12.59 -1.41
C MET A 180 -0.74 12.97 -1.10
N ALA A 181 0.12 12.00 -0.79
CA ALA A 181 1.54 12.25 -0.55
C ALA A 181 2.24 12.79 -1.81
N LEU A 182 1.96 12.22 -2.98
CA LEU A 182 2.43 12.73 -4.28
C LEU A 182 1.86 14.11 -4.61
N LYS A 183 0.59 14.36 -4.32
CA LYS A 183 -0.04 15.66 -4.61
C LYS A 183 0.49 16.79 -3.72
N HIS A 184 0.62 16.52 -2.43
CA HIS A 184 0.99 17.52 -1.43
C HIS A 184 2.49 17.56 -1.12
N GLN A 185 3.27 16.60 -1.64
CA GLN A 185 4.70 16.46 -1.38
C GLN A 185 5.01 16.31 0.12
N VAL A 186 4.10 15.64 0.84
CA VAL A 186 4.15 15.38 2.28
C VAL A 186 3.95 13.89 2.52
N LEU A 187 4.96 13.23 3.10
CA LEU A 187 4.87 11.83 3.48
C LEU A 187 4.14 11.68 4.83
N PRO A 188 3.15 10.77 4.94
CA PRO A 188 2.45 10.54 6.20
C PRO A 188 3.35 9.75 7.17
N PRO A 189 3.24 10.02 8.48
CA PRO A 189 4.03 9.30 9.48
C PRO A 189 3.47 7.90 9.78
N CYS A 190 4.37 6.98 10.16
CA CYS A 190 4.05 5.77 10.92
C CYS A 190 3.62 6.17 12.34
N ILE A 191 2.34 6.49 12.53
CA ILE A 191 1.82 6.79 13.86
C ILE A 191 2.03 5.60 14.79
N GLY A 192 2.55 5.86 15.99
CA GLY A 192 2.79 4.86 17.02
C GLY A 192 4.14 4.15 16.93
N LEU A 193 4.91 4.33 15.86
CA LEU A 193 6.29 3.83 15.76
C LEU A 193 7.23 4.69 16.60
N ARG A 194 7.76 4.11 17.68
CA ARG A 194 8.71 4.74 18.61
C ARG A 194 10.10 4.13 18.48
N GLU A 195 10.18 2.80 18.49
CA GLU A 195 11.42 2.04 18.40
C GLU A 195 11.34 1.09 17.21
N PRO A 196 11.85 1.48 16.03
CA PRO A 196 11.85 0.59 14.88
C PRO A 196 12.70 -0.66 15.17
N GLU A 197 12.19 -1.83 14.77
CA GLU A 197 12.95 -3.08 14.85
C GLU A 197 14.04 -3.18 13.76
N TRP A 198 13.83 -2.52 12.61
CA TRP A 198 14.77 -2.53 11.48
C TRP A 198 15.32 -1.14 11.16
N ASP A 199 16.56 -1.09 10.65
CA ASP A 199 17.21 0.13 10.18
C ASP A 199 16.76 0.49 8.75
N LEU A 200 15.51 0.94 8.63
CA LEU A 200 14.91 1.47 7.41
C LEU A 200 14.58 2.96 7.59
N ASN A 201 14.41 3.69 6.48
CA ASN A 201 14.06 5.12 6.50
C ASN A 201 12.56 5.32 6.75
N PHE A 202 12.12 4.98 7.96
CA PHE A 202 10.75 5.21 8.42
C PHE A 202 10.45 6.70 8.56
N VAL A 203 9.31 7.12 8.02
CA VAL A 203 8.74 8.44 8.28
C VAL A 203 8.02 8.38 9.61
N THR A 204 8.63 8.84 10.71
CA THR A 204 8.01 8.85 12.05
C THR A 204 7.28 10.15 12.37
N ILE A 205 7.65 11.23 11.68
CA ILE A 205 7.01 12.54 11.71
C ILE A 205 6.70 12.91 10.27
N ALA A 206 5.55 13.55 10.03
CA ALA A 206 5.18 14.00 8.69
C ALA A 206 6.34 14.78 8.04
N ARG A 207 6.73 14.39 6.84
CA ARG A 207 7.95 14.90 6.20
C ARG A 207 7.62 15.53 4.85
N GLN A 208 7.92 16.81 4.71
CA GLN A 208 7.93 17.47 3.40
C GLN A 208 9.14 16.97 2.60
N CYS A 209 8.91 16.42 1.41
CA CYS A 209 10.00 16.05 0.50
C CYS A 209 9.50 15.93 -0.94
N GLN A 210 10.44 16.01 -1.89
CA GLN A 210 10.11 15.75 -3.29
C GLN A 210 9.88 14.26 -3.50
N VAL A 211 8.68 13.89 -3.94
CA VAL A 211 8.27 12.51 -4.23
C VAL A 211 7.72 12.51 -5.65
N ARG A 212 8.38 11.77 -6.54
CA ARG A 212 7.97 11.61 -7.93
C ARG A 212 7.28 10.28 -8.13
N GLN A 213 7.83 9.22 -7.56
CA GLN A 213 7.30 7.86 -7.65
C GLN A 213 7.12 7.23 -6.28
N ALA A 214 5.98 6.56 -6.11
CA ALA A 214 5.67 5.82 -4.90
C ALA A 214 5.17 4.41 -5.23
N LEU A 215 5.48 3.46 -4.35
CA LEU A 215 4.81 2.15 -4.33
C LEU A 215 3.79 2.10 -3.18
N CYS A 216 2.69 1.38 -3.39
CA CYS A 216 1.76 1.01 -2.33
C CYS A 216 1.64 -0.50 -2.26
N PHE A 217 1.93 -1.06 -1.08
CA PHE A 217 1.90 -2.51 -0.82
C PHE A 217 0.60 -2.91 -0.13
N SER A 218 0.08 -4.07 -0.53
CA SER A 218 -1.07 -4.71 0.11
C SER A 218 -0.92 -6.22 0.05
N PHE A 219 -0.51 -6.82 1.17
CA PHE A 219 -0.24 -8.26 1.28
C PHE A 219 -1.31 -8.92 2.15
N GLY A 220 -2.20 -9.68 1.53
CA GLY A 220 -3.37 -10.25 2.19
C GLY A 220 -3.05 -11.45 3.07
N PHE A 221 -3.85 -11.63 4.13
CA PHE A 221 -3.95 -12.92 4.82
C PHE A 221 -4.35 -14.00 3.80
N GLY A 222 -3.53 -15.04 3.68
CA GLY A 222 -3.71 -16.10 2.67
C GLY A 222 -2.79 -15.97 1.46
N GLY A 223 -1.93 -14.94 1.45
CA GLY A 223 -0.80 -14.85 0.52
C GLY A 223 -1.11 -14.18 -0.80
N GLN A 224 -2.24 -13.46 -0.94
CA GLN A 224 -2.47 -12.62 -2.11
C GLN A 224 -1.65 -11.34 -2.00
N ASN A 225 -0.69 -11.14 -2.90
CA ASN A 225 0.19 -9.98 -2.86
C ASN A 225 -0.19 -9.01 -3.97
N ALA A 226 -0.37 -7.74 -3.61
CA ALA A 226 -0.66 -6.69 -4.56
C ALA A 226 0.25 -5.48 -4.32
N VAL A 227 0.84 -4.97 -5.40
CA VAL A 227 1.66 -3.76 -5.42
C VAL A 227 1.14 -2.86 -6.53
N THR A 228 1.08 -1.55 -6.30
CA THR A 228 0.83 -0.57 -7.37
C THR A 228 1.86 0.55 -7.35
N ALA A 229 2.30 0.95 -8.54
CA ALA A 229 3.20 2.08 -8.75
C ALA A 229 2.39 3.32 -9.10
N LEU A 230 2.73 4.42 -8.43
CA LEU A 230 2.06 5.70 -8.52
C LEU A 230 3.07 6.78 -8.85
N GLY A 231 2.69 7.74 -9.68
CA GLY A 231 3.56 8.86 -10.06
C GLY A 231 2.88 10.21 -10.04
N ILE A 232 3.68 11.27 -9.99
CA ILE A 232 3.18 12.64 -10.16
C ILE A 232 2.58 12.83 -11.56
N SER A 233 1.54 13.67 -11.63
CA SER A 233 1.10 14.22 -12.91
C SER A 233 1.96 15.43 -13.28
N SER A 234 2.18 15.69 -14.57
CA SER A 234 2.98 16.85 -15.00
C SER A 234 2.42 18.21 -14.56
N ASN A 235 1.17 18.25 -14.08
CA ASN A 235 0.54 19.43 -13.48
C ASN A 235 0.86 19.61 -11.98
N CYS A 236 1.66 18.71 -11.35
CA CYS A 236 2.11 18.83 -9.96
C CYS A 236 3.43 19.62 -9.82
N ARG A 237 3.88 20.31 -10.87
CA ARG A 237 4.96 21.29 -10.74
C ARG A 237 4.38 22.55 -10.10
N HIS A 238 4.69 22.77 -8.83
CA HIS A 238 4.58 24.08 -8.19
C HIS A 238 5.59 25.05 -8.82
#